data_AF-A0AAW5MZI3-F1
#
_entry.id   AF-A0AAW5MZI3-F1
#
_cell.length_a   1.000
_cell.length_b   1.000
_cell.length_c   1.000
_cell.angle_alpha   90.00
_cell.angle_beta   90.00
_cell.angle_gamma   90.00
#
_symmetry.space_group_name_H-M   'P 1'
#
loop_
_entity.id
_entity.type
_entity.pdbx_description
1 polymer ?
#
loop_
_entity_poly.entity_id
_entity_poly.type
_entity_poly.pdbx_seq_one_letter_code
_entity_poly.pdbx_strand_id
1 'polypeptide(L)' 'GNIILDDVDAELEAVLMGAGIGYLLYEQIKEYLDTGRLECVLEDWSTERPGFQIYYPNRQYMSCGLRAFLDYVKTG' A
#
# COMPACT_ATOMS: atom_id res chain seq x y z
N GLY A 1 -18.66 16.11 11.56
CA GLY A 1 -19.33 15.85 10.27
C GLY A 1 -18.74 14.60 9.67
N ASN A 2 -19.38 14.01 8.66
CA ASN A 2 -18.84 12.83 7.99
C ASN A 2 -17.73 13.26 7.01
N ILE A 3 -16.64 12.49 6.96
CA ILE A 3 -15.54 12.66 6.01
C ILE A 3 -15.59 11.47 5.04
N ILE A 4 -15.57 11.76 3.74
CA ILE A 4 -15.53 10.75 2.67
C ILE A 4 -14.38 11.18 1.75
N LEU A 5 -13.44 10.27 1.52
CA LEU A 5 -12.23 10.49 0.75
C LEU A 5 -12.07 9.34 -0.25
N ASP A 6 -11.55 9.65 -1.43
CA ASP A 6 -11.23 8.71 -2.50
C ASP A 6 -9.72 8.67 -2.81
N ASP A 7 -8.92 9.37 -2.00
CA ASP A 7 -7.48 9.48 -2.10
C ASP A 7 -6.82 9.01 -0.79
N VAL A 8 -5.80 8.18 -0.93
CA VAL A 8 -5.14 7.51 0.20
C VAL A 8 -4.27 8.46 1.00
N ASP A 9 -3.65 9.46 0.37
CA ASP A 9 -2.82 10.44 1.06
C ASP A 9 -3.71 11.37 1.89
N ALA A 10 -4.86 11.78 1.36
CA ALA A 10 -5.86 12.53 2.10
C ALA A 10 -6.44 11.72 3.29
N GLU A 11 -6.67 10.41 3.11
CA GLU A 11 -7.13 9.52 4.18
C GLU A 11 -6.09 9.43 5.30
N LEU A 12 -4.81 9.24 4.96
CA LEU A 12 -3.71 9.22 5.93
C LEU A 12 -3.62 10.53 6.71
N GLU A 13 -3.68 11.67 6.04
CA GLU A 13 -3.63 12.97 6.70
C GLU A 13 -4.80 13.15 7.68
N ALA A 14 -6.01 12.77 7.29
CA ALA A 14 -7.18 12.83 8.17
C ALA A 14 -7.02 11.95 9.43
N VAL A 15 -6.49 10.73 9.27
CA VAL A 15 -6.22 9.83 10.40
C VAL A 15 -5.14 10.41 11.32
N LEU A 16 -4.06 10.95 10.76
CA LEU A 16 -2.99 11.59 11.53
C LEU A 16 -3.47 12.84 12.30
N MET A 17 -4.50 13.52 11.81
CA MET A 17 -5.17 14.63 12.51
C MET A 17 -6.17 14.16 13.57
N GLY A 18 -6.35 12.85 13.76
CA GLY A 18 -7.27 12.28 14.75
C GLY A 18 -8.74 12.33 14.32
N ALA A 19 -9.01 12.41 13.01
CA ALA A 19 -10.38 12.47 12.51
C ALA A 19 -11.14 11.13 12.59
N GLY A 20 -10.43 10.01 12.79
CA GLY A 20 -11.02 8.69 12.92
C GLY A 20 -10.04 7.53 12.65
N ILE A 21 -10.59 6.39 12.25
CA ILE A 21 -9.86 5.19 11.83
C ILE A 21 -9.88 5.12 10.30
N GLY A 22 -8.74 4.79 9.67
CA GLY A 22 -8.61 4.60 8.22
C GLY A 22 -8.15 3.19 7.86
N TYR A 23 -8.42 2.79 6.62
CA TYR A 23 -7.99 1.52 6.06
C TYR A 23 -6.85 1.73 5.06
N LEU A 24 -5.63 1.82 5.60
CA LEU A 24 -4.45 2.29 4.87
C LEU A 24 -3.47 1.16 4.54
N LEU A 25 -2.62 1.37 3.52
CA LEU A 25 -1.56 0.42 3.20
C LEU A 25 -0.44 0.46 4.26
N TYR A 26 -0.03 -0.72 4.71
CA TYR A 26 1.03 -0.88 5.71
C TYR A 26 2.29 -0.09 5.36
N GLU A 27 2.74 -0.13 4.11
CA GLU A 27 3.97 0.56 3.70
C GLU A 27 3.90 2.07 3.79
N GLN A 28 2.71 2.68 3.71
CA GLN A 28 2.54 4.12 3.91
C GLN A 28 2.52 4.50 5.38
N ILE A 29 2.10 3.59 6.27
CA ILE A 29 1.90 3.88 7.70
C ILE A 29 3.03 3.39 8.60
N LYS A 30 3.95 2.58 8.08
CA LYS A 30 5.01 1.93 8.85
C LYS A 30 5.81 2.89 9.75
N GLU A 31 6.26 4.02 9.20
CA GLU A 31 7.00 5.02 9.98
C GLU A 31 6.15 5.62 11.11
N TYR A 32 4.85 5.82 10.87
CA TYR A 32 3.94 6.36 11.87
C TYR A 32 3.59 5.34 12.97
N LEU A 33 3.57 4.05 12.64
CA LEU A 33 3.46 2.96 13.62
C LEU A 33 4.74 2.88 14.46
N ASP A 34 5.92 2.89 13.83
CA ASP A 34 7.22 2.82 14.51
C ASP A 34 7.44 4.00 15.46
N THR A 35 6.92 5.17 15.11
CA THR A 35 6.97 6.39 15.94
C THR A 35 5.83 6.50 16.96
N GLY A 36 4.88 5.56 16.97
CA GLY A 36 3.71 5.56 17.85
C GLY A 36 2.70 6.69 17.56
N ARG A 37 2.78 7.32 16.38
CA ARG A 37 1.79 8.32 15.93
C ARG A 37 0.51 7.67 15.43
N LEU A 38 0.60 6.41 14.99
CA LEU A 38 -0.53 5.55 14.67
C LEU A 38 -0.42 4.25 15.48
N GLU A 39 -1.56 3.61 15.69
CA GLU A 39 -1.66 2.25 16.23
C GLU A 39 -2.56 1.40 15.33
N CYS A 40 -2.20 0.13 15.16
CA CYS A 40 -3.06 -0.82 14.47
C CYS A 40 -4.19 -1.24 15.40
N VAL A 41 -5.42 -1.10 14.92
CA VAL A 41 -6.62 -1.57 15.60
C VAL A 41 -7.24 -2.72 14.79
N LEU A 42 -7.95 -3.61 15.47
CA LEU A 42 -8.65 -4.75 14.84
C LEU A 42 -7.70 -5.70 14.09
N GLU A 43 -6.50 -5.95 14.62
CA GLU A 43 -5.51 -6.85 13.99
C GLU A 43 -6.09 -8.25 13.70
N ASP A 44 -6.93 -8.77 14.60
CA ASP A 44 -7.63 -10.06 14.43
C ASP A 44 -8.55 -10.12 13.19
N TRP A 45 -8.93 -8.95 12.66
CA TRP A 45 -9.79 -8.81 11.49
C TRP A 45 -8.99 -8.45 10.22
N SER A 46 -7.68 -8.23 10.35
CA SER A 46 -6.78 -7.97 9.23
C SER A 46 -6.39 -9.28 8.57
N THR A 47 -6.75 -9.45 7.29
CA THR A 47 -6.29 -10.59 6.50
C THR A 47 -5.03 -10.19 5.74
N GLU A 48 -4.01 -11.05 5.75
CA GLU A 48 -2.84 -10.89 4.89
C GLU A 48 -3.29 -10.75 3.43
N ARG A 49 -3.02 -9.59 2.83
CA ARG A 49 -3.28 -9.37 1.41
C ARG A 49 -2.08 -9.81 0.58
N PRO A 50 -2.30 -10.51 -0.54
CA PRO A 50 -1.21 -10.81 -1.45
C PRO A 50 -0.54 -9.50 -1.88
N GLY A 51 0.79 -9.49 -1.89
CA GLY A 51 1.56 -8.33 -2.33
C GLY A 51 1.27 -7.96 -3.79
N PHE A 52 1.69 -6.76 -4.18
CA PHE A 52 1.51 -6.25 -5.54
C PHE A 52 2.02 -7.24 -6.59
N GLN A 53 1.24 -7.39 -7.66
CA GLN A 53 1.55 -8.28 -8.78
C GLN A 53 1.74 -7.47 -10.05
N ILE A 54 2.77 -7.79 -10.83
CA ILE A 54 2.95 -7.19 -12.17
C ILE A 54 2.24 -8.08 -13.20
N TYR A 55 1.17 -7.56 -13.80
CA TYR A 55 0.47 -8.23 -14.89
C TYR A 55 1.04 -7.79 -16.25
N TYR A 56 1.52 -8.76 -17.04
CA TYR A 56 1.95 -8.54 -18.41
C TYR A 56 1.55 -9.73 -19.30
N PRO A 57 1.21 -9.49 -20.58
CA PRO A 57 0.90 -10.57 -21.49
C PRO A 57 2.15 -11.40 -21.75
N ASN A 58 2.06 -12.72 -21.56
CA ASN A 58 3.11 -13.65 -21.93
C ASN A 58 3.15 -13.78 -23.47
N ARG A 59 3.85 -12.85 -24.12
CA ARG A 59 4.13 -12.93 -25.55
C ARG A 59 5.40 -13.72 -25.75
N GLN A 60 5.39 -14.62 -26.73
CA GLN A 60 6.54 -15.44 -27.13
C GLN A 60 7.82 -14.60 -27.38
N TYR A 61 7.65 -13.31 -27.69
CA TYR A 61 8.72 -12.32 -27.83
C TYR A 61 8.54 -11.17 -26.82
N MET A 62 9.00 -11.38 -25.58
CA MET A 62 9.17 -10.30 -24.62
C MET A 62 10.35 -9.41 -25.05
N SER A 63 10.17 -8.08 -25.06
CA SER A 63 11.26 -7.15 -25.39
C SER A 63 12.37 -7.21 -24.34
N CYS A 64 13.61 -6.91 -24.75
CA CYS A 64 14.75 -6.83 -23.84
C CYS A 64 14.51 -5.83 -22.69
N GLY A 65 13.86 -4.69 -22.98
CA GLY A 65 13.52 -3.68 -21.98
C GLY A 65 12.52 -4.18 -20.94
N LEU A 66 11.46 -4.90 -21.35
CA LEU A 66 10.49 -5.45 -20.38
C LEU A 66 11.14 -6.53 -19.51
N ARG A 67 12.01 -7.37 -20.08
CA ARG A 67 12.77 -8.35 -19.29
C ARG A 67 13.67 -7.66 -18.26
N ALA A 68 14.46 -6.68 -18.67
CA ALA A 68 15.33 -5.92 -17.77
C ALA A 68 14.54 -5.22 -16.66
N PHE A 69 13.37 -4.66 -16.97
CA PHE A 69 12.48 -4.06 -15.97
C PHE A 69 11.93 -5.10 -14.99
N LEU A 70 11.45 -6.25 -15.47
CA LEU A 70 10.96 -7.32 -14.59
C LEU A 70 12.07 -7.88 -13.69
N ASP A 71 13.28 -8.04 -14.22
CA ASP A 71 14.44 -8.49 -13.43
C ASP A 71 14.79 -7.46 -12.35
N TYR A 72 14.73 -6.16 -12.68
CA TYR A 72 14.92 -5.08 -11.72
C TYR A 72 13.87 -5.13 -10.59
N VAL A 73 12.58 -5.20 -10.94
CA VAL A 73 11.50 -5.19 -9.93
C VAL A 73 11.47 -6.46 -9.08
N LYS A 74 11.90 -7.61 -9.59
CA LYS A 74 11.97 -8.86 -8.81
C LYS A 74 13.13 -8.91 -7.82
N THR A 75 14.17 -8.10 -8.04
CA THR A 75 15.38 -8.11 -7.22
C THR A 75 15.30 -7.12 -6.06
N GLY A 76 14.46 -6.09 -6.18
CA GLY A 76 14.13 -5.15 -5.09
C GLY A 76 13.03 -5.68 -4.20
#